data_AF-A0A4R6Q9P7-F1
#
_entry.id   AF-A0A4R6Q9P7-F1
#
_cell.length_a   1.000
_cell.length_b   1.000
_cell.length_c   1.000
_cell.angle_alpha   90.00
_cell.angle_beta   90.00
_cell.angle_gamma   90.00
#
_symmetry.space_group_name_H-M   'P 1'
#
loop_
_entity.id
_entity.type
_entity.pdbx_description
1 polymer ?
#
loop_
_entity_poly.entity_id
_entity_poly.type
_entity_poly.pdbx_seq_one_letter_code
_entity_poly.pdbx_strand_id
1 'polypeptide(L)'
;MQQASGRDALGAVAQPLYQVWRADGRLLYRSAGAPIEALAPLQPGYVETEFAGQPYRLLTVASSNGAQLVQMAEPMQVRLSSMLPLLWVVLQSQLGVFLWHELVIWVTVRSGGPARWPRCRWTGSMPRPPRWCRS
;
A
#
# COMPACT_ATOMS: atom_id res chain seq x y z
N MET A 1 -24.19 -7.31 17.10
CA MET A 1 -23.49 -6.96 15.84
C MET A 1 -22.17 -7.71 15.83
N GLN A 2 -22.11 -8.82 15.10
CA GLN A 2 -20.92 -9.67 14.99
C GLN A 2 -19.93 -9.00 14.03
N GLN A 3 -18.73 -8.67 14.52
CA GLN A 3 -17.62 -8.25 13.67
C GLN A 3 -17.19 -9.46 12.83
N ALA A 4 -17.65 -9.51 11.57
CA ALA A 4 -17.04 -10.37 10.57
C ALA A 4 -15.56 -9.98 10.47
N SER A 5 -14.69 -10.88 10.87
CA SER A 5 -13.25 -10.64 10.84
C SER A 5 -12.86 -10.48 9.38
N GLY A 6 -11.94 -9.56 9.05
CA GLY A 6 -11.40 -9.47 7.68
C GLY A 6 -10.87 -10.83 7.16
N ARG A 7 -10.55 -11.77 8.06
CA ARG A 7 -10.24 -13.17 7.76
C ARG A 7 -11.38 -13.96 7.11
N ASP A 8 -12.64 -13.70 7.49
CA ASP A 8 -13.82 -14.39 6.97
C ASP A 8 -14.16 -13.91 5.55
N ALA A 9 -13.95 -12.62 5.28
CA ALA A 9 -14.10 -12.03 3.94
C ALA A 9 -12.99 -12.48 2.98
N LEU A 10 -11.76 -12.71 3.48
CA LEU A 10 -10.65 -13.26 2.69
C LEU A 10 -10.75 -14.78 2.50
N GLY A 11 -11.34 -15.50 3.48
CA GLY A 11 -11.51 -16.95 3.44
C GLY A 11 -12.48 -17.46 2.37
N ALA A 12 -13.39 -16.60 1.90
CA ALA A 12 -14.30 -16.90 0.80
C ALA A 12 -13.70 -16.64 -0.60
N VAL A 13 -12.69 -15.76 -0.70
CA VAL A 13 -12.22 -15.26 -2.00
C VAL A 13 -11.02 -16.05 -2.52
N ALA A 14 -10.20 -16.65 -1.65
CA ALA A 14 -9.31 -17.73 -2.06
C ALA A 14 -8.62 -18.42 -0.88
N GLN A 15 -8.90 -19.71 -0.70
CA GLN A 15 -8.16 -20.52 0.26
C GLN A 15 -6.82 -20.95 -0.34
N PRO A 16 -5.70 -20.82 0.40
CA PRO A 16 -4.41 -21.31 -0.07
C PRO A 16 -4.48 -22.83 -0.23
N LEU A 17 -4.07 -23.32 -1.40
CA LEU A 17 -4.04 -24.74 -1.70
C LEU A 17 -2.65 -25.27 -1.40
N TYR A 18 -2.58 -26.38 -0.67
CA TYR A 18 -1.32 -27.03 -0.32
C TYR A 18 -1.33 -28.47 -0.79
N GLN A 19 -0.22 -28.90 -1.39
CA GLN A 19 0.06 -30.27 -1.77
C GLN A 19 1.46 -30.65 -1.30
N VAL A 20 1.61 -31.86 -0.78
CA VAL A 20 2.91 -32.44 -0.42
C VAL A 20 3.11 -33.66 -1.28
N TRP A 21 4.18 -33.64 -2.06
CA TRP A 21 4.62 -34.69 -2.93
C TRP A 21 5.86 -35.34 -2.37
N ARG A 22 6.02 -36.62 -2.62
CA ARG A 22 7.28 -37.33 -2.43
C ARG A 22 8.10 -37.23 -3.73
N ALA A 23 9.42 -37.35 -3.62
CA ALA A 23 10.33 -37.25 -4.77
C ALA A 23 10.11 -38.32 -5.86
N ASP A 24 9.43 -39.42 -5.52
CA ASP A 24 8.98 -40.46 -6.46
C ASP A 24 7.72 -40.07 -7.25
N GLY A 25 7.20 -38.85 -7.06
CA GLY A 25 5.98 -38.36 -7.71
C GLY A 25 4.69 -38.80 -7.02
N ARG A 26 4.76 -39.40 -5.81
CA ARG A 26 3.57 -39.80 -5.07
C ARG A 26 3.02 -38.66 -4.21
N LEU A 27 1.73 -38.36 -4.34
CA LEU A 27 1.04 -37.40 -3.48
C LEU A 27 0.93 -37.97 -2.06
N LEU A 28 1.48 -37.26 -1.07
CA LEU A 28 1.42 -37.61 0.35
C LEU A 28 0.27 -36.92 1.06
N TYR A 29 0.03 -35.65 0.73
CA TYR A 29 -0.97 -34.83 1.40
C TYR A 29 -1.53 -33.76 0.47
N ARG A 30 -2.80 -33.40 0.66
CA ARG A 30 -3.44 -32.30 -0.06
C ARG A 30 -4.47 -31.59 0.82
N SER A 31 -4.63 -30.29 0.60
CA SER A 31 -5.79 -29.54 1.10
C SER A 31 -7.10 -30.03 0.46
N ALA A 32 -8.23 -29.85 1.14
CA ALA A 32 -9.54 -30.30 0.68
C ALA A 32 -9.96 -29.70 -0.68
N GLY A 33 -9.46 -28.51 -1.02
CA GLY A 33 -9.73 -27.84 -2.30
C GLY A 33 -8.72 -28.12 -3.41
N ALA A 34 -7.66 -28.89 -3.16
CA ALA A 34 -6.60 -29.12 -4.15
C ALA A 34 -6.87 -30.35 -5.02
N PRO A 35 -6.58 -30.29 -6.33
CA PRO A 35 -6.68 -31.43 -7.25
C PRO A 35 -5.78 -32.59 -6.82
N ILE A 36 -5.99 -33.76 -7.43
CA ILE A 36 -5.15 -34.95 -7.20
C ILE A 36 -3.90 -34.88 -8.09
N GLU A 37 -4.00 -34.27 -9.28
CA GLU A 37 -2.82 -33.99 -10.10
C GLU A 37 -1.99 -32.82 -9.51
N ALA A 38 -0.71 -32.78 -9.89
CA ALA A 38 0.17 -31.67 -9.55
C ALA A 38 -0.29 -30.40 -10.28
N LEU A 39 -0.51 -29.30 -9.54
CA LEU A 39 -0.91 -28.01 -10.13
C LEU A 39 0.19 -27.38 -10.99
N ALA A 40 1.45 -27.78 -10.76
CA ALA A 40 2.62 -27.29 -11.48
C ALA A 40 3.67 -28.41 -11.56
N PRO A 41 4.64 -28.31 -12.50
CA PRO A 41 5.77 -29.21 -12.53
C PRO A 41 6.42 -29.33 -11.14
N LEU A 42 6.79 -30.57 -10.75
CA LEU A 42 7.42 -30.89 -9.47
C LEU A 42 8.89 -30.44 -9.40
N GLN A 43 9.16 -29.22 -9.89
CA GLN A 43 10.47 -28.59 -9.89
C GLN A 43 10.50 -27.48 -8.84
N PRO A 44 11.59 -27.36 -8.07
CA PRO A 44 11.76 -26.28 -7.11
C PRO A 44 11.69 -24.92 -7.80
N GLY A 45 10.96 -23.97 -7.20
CA GLY A 45 10.86 -22.62 -7.72
C GLY A 45 9.46 -22.03 -7.65
N TYR A 46 9.33 -20.87 -8.29
CA TYR A 46 8.06 -20.18 -8.43
C TYR A 46 7.47 -20.46 -9.81
N VAL A 47 6.21 -20.86 -9.84
CA VAL A 47 5.44 -21.06 -11.07
C VAL A 47 4.09 -20.39 -10.91
N GLU A 48 3.70 -19.59 -11.88
CA GLU A 48 2.35 -19.02 -11.93
C GLU A 48 1.48 -19.96 -12.77
N THR A 49 0.32 -20.35 -12.24
CA THR A 49 -0.65 -21.19 -12.94
C THR A 49 -2.05 -20.65 -12.74
N GLU A 50 -2.95 -20.97 -13.65
CA GLU A 50 -4.37 -20.71 -13.45
C GLU A 50 -5.06 -21.99 -12.98
N PHE A 51 -5.78 -21.90 -11.86
CA PHE A 51 -6.60 -22.99 -11.34
C PHE A 51 -8.00 -22.48 -11.07
N ALA A 52 -9.02 -23.21 -11.58
CA ALA A 52 -10.43 -22.81 -11.51
C ALA A 52 -10.70 -21.39 -12.03
N GLY A 53 -9.99 -20.96 -13.07
CA GLY A 53 -10.12 -19.62 -13.68
C GLY A 53 -9.55 -18.48 -12.84
N GLN A 54 -8.74 -18.80 -11.82
CA GLN A 54 -8.09 -17.82 -10.94
C GLN A 54 -6.57 -17.97 -11.02
N PRO A 55 -5.81 -16.86 -11.06
CA PRO A 55 -4.36 -16.91 -11.06
C PRO A 55 -3.83 -17.25 -9.66
N TYR A 56 -3.04 -18.32 -9.58
CA TYR A 56 -2.33 -18.75 -8.38
C TYR A 56 -0.82 -18.72 -8.63
N ARG A 57 -0.09 -18.27 -7.61
CA ARG A 57 1.37 -18.37 -7.56
C ARG A 57 1.75 -19.59 -6.73
N LEU A 58 2.40 -20.54 -7.36
CA LEU A 58 2.90 -21.75 -6.72
C LEU A 58 4.35 -21.58 -6.32
N LEU A 59 4.64 -22.03 -5.10
CA LEU A 59 5.98 -22.20 -4.58
C LEU A 59 6.21 -23.68 -4.32
N THR A 60 7.14 -24.27 -5.07
CA THR A 60 7.63 -25.62 -4.82
C THR A 60 8.93 -25.55 -4.03
N VAL A 61 8.93 -26.10 -2.82
CA VAL A 61 10.13 -26.20 -1.96
C VAL A 61 10.51 -27.67 -1.82
N ALA A 62 11.77 -28.00 -2.14
CA ALA A 62 12.33 -29.30 -1.83
C ALA A 62 12.74 -29.35 -0.35
N SER A 63 12.43 -30.47 0.32
CA SER A 63 12.94 -30.77 1.66
C SER A 63 14.46 -30.87 1.64
N SER A 64 15.13 -30.55 2.76
CA SER A 64 16.59 -30.62 2.91
C SER A 64 17.19 -31.98 2.56
N ASN A 65 16.40 -33.05 2.70
CA ASN A 65 16.81 -34.43 2.42
C ASN A 65 16.47 -34.86 0.98
N GLY A 66 15.93 -33.97 0.14
CA GLY A 66 15.55 -34.23 -1.26
C GLY A 66 14.37 -35.19 -1.44
N ALA A 67 13.86 -35.81 -0.38
CA ALA A 67 12.87 -36.88 -0.46
C ALA A 67 11.42 -36.39 -0.61
N GLN A 68 11.16 -35.10 -0.37
CA GLN A 68 9.81 -34.52 -0.35
C GLN A 68 9.81 -33.15 -1.04
N LEU A 69 8.73 -32.85 -1.74
CA LEU A 69 8.48 -31.61 -2.45
C LEU A 69 7.16 -31.04 -1.92
N VAL A 70 7.21 -29.84 -1.34
CA VAL A 70 6.01 -29.16 -0.84
C VAL A 70 5.62 -28.10 -1.86
N GLN A 71 4.39 -28.18 -2.37
CA GLN A 71 3.79 -27.18 -3.24
C GLN A 71 2.76 -26.37 -2.46
N MET A 72 2.95 -25.06 -2.42
CA MET A 72 1.99 -24.11 -1.85
C MET A 72 1.49 -23.19 -2.97
N ALA A 73 0.19 -23.17 -3.22
CA ALA A 73 -0.44 -22.26 -4.17
C ALA A 73 -1.10 -21.11 -3.40
N GLU A 74 -0.56 -19.91 -3.59
CA GLU A 74 -1.11 -18.68 -3.05
C GLU A 74 -1.94 -17.95 -4.12
N PRO A 75 -3.18 -17.56 -3.81
CA PRO A 75 -4.01 -16.80 -4.74
C PRO A 75 -3.46 -15.39 -4.99
N MET A 76 -3.27 -15.02 -6.25
CA MET A 76 -2.63 -13.76 -6.60
C MET A 76 -3.56 -12.55 -6.39
N GLN A 77 -4.87 -12.74 -6.50
CA GLN A 77 -5.89 -11.69 -6.38
C GLN A 77 -6.02 -11.09 -4.96
N VAL A 78 -5.57 -11.83 -3.94
CA VAL A 78 -5.60 -11.36 -2.55
C VAL A 78 -4.67 -10.15 -2.36
N ARG A 79 -3.59 -10.03 -3.14
CA ARG A 79 -2.66 -8.89 -3.02
C ARG A 79 -3.29 -7.57 -3.47
N LEU A 80 -3.98 -7.56 -4.61
CA LEU A 80 -4.48 -6.31 -5.18
C LEU A 80 -5.67 -5.75 -4.37
N SER A 81 -6.59 -6.62 -3.98
CA SER A 81 -7.73 -6.27 -3.12
C SER A 81 -7.30 -5.80 -1.73
N SER A 82 -6.18 -6.32 -1.19
CA SER A 82 -5.62 -5.87 0.08
C SER A 82 -4.88 -4.53 0.00
N MET A 83 -4.33 -4.18 -1.17
CA MET A 83 -3.58 -2.93 -1.39
C MET A 83 -4.49 -1.73 -1.65
N LEU A 84 -5.66 -1.93 -2.26
CA LEU A 84 -6.63 -0.85 -2.55
C LEU A 84 -7.04 -0.04 -1.31
N PRO A 85 -7.41 -0.66 -0.16
CA PRO A 85 -7.75 0.06 1.06
C PRO A 85 -6.58 0.89 1.61
N LEU A 86 -5.35 0.37 1.53
CA LEU A 86 -4.15 1.09 1.94
C LEU A 86 -3.92 2.32 1.06
N LEU A 87 -4.03 2.15 -0.27
CA LEU A 87 -3.95 3.26 -1.22
C LEU A 87 -5.01 4.32 -0.92
N TRP A 88 -6.23 3.89 -0.59
CA TRP A 88 -7.32 4.79 -0.26
C TRP A 88 -7.05 5.62 1.00
N VAL A 89 -6.53 5.01 2.07
CA VAL A 89 -6.16 5.73 3.30
C VAL A 89 -5.02 6.72 3.03
N VAL A 90 -4.01 6.30 2.26
CA VAL A 90 -2.90 7.19 1.86
C VAL A 90 -3.45 8.36 1.05
N LEU A 91 -4.35 8.11 0.10
CA LEU A 91 -4.98 9.15 -0.70
C LEU A 91 -5.76 10.14 0.18
N GLN A 92 -6.58 9.65 1.12
CA GLN A 92 -7.32 10.51 2.06
C GLN A 92 -6.37 11.37 2.91
N SER A 93 -5.27 10.80 3.38
CA SER A 93 -4.25 11.55 4.14
C SER A 93 -3.63 12.66 3.30
N GLN A 94 -3.35 12.40 2.01
CA GLN A 94 -2.79 13.42 1.13
C GLN A 94 -3.77 14.59 0.92
N LEU A 95 -5.06 14.31 0.68
CA LEU A 95 -6.07 15.37 0.56
C LEU A 95 -6.17 16.23 1.82
N GLY A 96 -6.11 15.63 3.01
CA GLY A 96 -6.13 16.37 4.27
C GLY A 96 -4.93 17.31 4.42
N VAL A 97 -3.73 16.84 4.04
CA VAL A 97 -2.51 17.65 4.06
C VAL A 97 -2.61 18.81 3.07
N PHE A 98 -3.04 18.58 1.83
CA PHE A 98 -3.20 19.66 0.85
C PHE A 98 -4.22 20.70 1.31
N LEU A 99 -5.38 20.28 1.81
CA LEU A 99 -6.41 21.19 2.32
C LEU A 99 -5.89 22.02 3.50
N TRP A 100 -5.10 21.41 4.37
CA TRP A 100 -4.45 22.10 5.49
C TRP A 100 -3.43 23.15 5.00
N HIS A 101 -2.61 22.81 4.00
CA HIS A 101 -1.63 23.75 3.44
C HIS A 101 -2.32 24.95 2.78
N GLU A 102 -3.38 24.72 1.99
CA GLU A 102 -4.20 25.78 1.40
C GLU A 102 -4.78 26.69 2.49
N LEU A 103 -5.27 26.13 3.59
CA LEU A 103 -5.79 26.90 4.72
C LEU A 103 -4.70 27.75 5.38
N VAL A 104 -3.52 27.19 5.62
CA VAL A 104 -2.38 27.90 6.22
C VAL A 104 -1.92 29.04 5.32
N ILE A 105 -1.81 28.80 4.01
CA ILE A 105 -1.45 29.82 3.02
C ILE A 105 -2.50 30.94 3.02
N TRP A 106 -3.78 30.57 2.97
CA TRP A 106 -4.88 31.52 2.98
C TRP A 106 -4.89 32.39 4.24
N VAL A 107 -4.75 31.77 5.42
CA VAL A 107 -4.67 32.51 6.70
C VAL A 107 -3.45 33.42 6.72
N THR A 108 -2.29 32.98 6.21
CA THR A 108 -1.06 33.79 6.19
C THR A 108 -1.22 35.01 5.29
N VAL A 109 -1.76 34.84 4.07
CA VAL A 109 -2.05 35.95 3.15
C VAL A 109 -3.10 36.90 3.72
N ARG A 110 -4.10 36.37 4.44
CA ARG A 110 -5.17 37.16 5.06
C ARG A 110 -4.70 37.93 6.29
N SER A 111 -3.83 37.33 7.12
CA SER A 111 -3.28 37.91 8.35
C SER A 111 -2.06 38.80 8.11
N GLY A 112 -1.39 38.65 6.96
CA GLY A 112 -0.50 39.64 6.37
C GLY A 112 -1.28 40.87 5.88
N GLY A 113 -1.95 41.57 6.79
CA GLY A 113 -2.57 42.86 6.53
C GLY A 113 -1.55 43.86 5.96
N PRO A 114 -2.02 44.91 5.25
CA PRO A 114 -1.15 45.78 4.48
C PRO A 114 -0.04 46.32 5.37
N ALA A 115 1.21 45.96 5.05
CA ALA A 115 2.38 46.58 5.61
C ALA A 115 2.23 48.10 5.41
N ARG A 116 1.80 48.80 6.46
CA ARG A 116 1.83 50.25 6.52
C ARG A 116 3.29 50.64 6.60
N TRP A 117 3.96 50.63 5.46
CA TRP A 117 5.20 51.38 5.28
C TRP A 117 4.89 52.83 5.66
N PRO A 118 5.62 53.43 6.61
CA PRO A 118 5.47 54.85 6.89
C PRO A 118 5.82 55.60 5.60
N ARG A 119 4.80 56.18 4.95
CA ARG A 119 4.98 57.03 3.77
C ARG A 119 5.63 58.33 4.22
N CYS A 120 6.95 58.38 4.24
CA CYS A 120 7.69 59.62 4.35
C CYS A 120 7.50 60.42 3.06
N ARG A 121 6.49 61.30 3.02
CA ARG A 121 6.38 62.33 1.97
C ARG A 121 7.34 63.44 2.34
N TRP A 122 8.50 63.47 1.68
CA TRP A 122 9.50 64.53 1.84
C TRP A 122 9.33 65.56 0.72
N THR A 123 8.84 66.76 1.06
CA THR A 123 8.83 67.93 0.17
C THR A 123 9.93 68.88 0.65
N GLY A 124 10.94 69.14 -0.18
CA GLY A 124 12.06 70.05 0.14
C GLY A 124 11.60 71.46 0.53
N SER A 125 12.37 72.28 1.26
CA SER A 125 13.81 72.57 1.13
C SER A 125 14.39 73.10 2.45
N MET A 126 15.34 72.38 3.07
CA MET A 126 16.29 72.89 4.10
C MET A 126 17.39 71.83 4.39
N PRO A 127 18.57 72.20 4.92
CA PRO A 127 19.81 71.49 4.62
C PRO A 127 20.15 70.24 5.47
N ARG A 128 19.24 69.68 6.29
CA ARG A 128 19.52 68.43 7.03
C ARG A 128 18.29 67.52 7.23
N PRO A 129 18.31 66.24 6.79
CA PRO A 129 17.27 65.26 7.14
C PRO A 129 17.44 64.73 8.58
N PRO A 130 16.36 64.40 9.31
CA PRO A 130 16.44 63.98 10.71
C PRO A 130 16.78 62.48 10.85
N ARG A 131 17.63 62.17 11.84
CA ARG A 131 17.99 60.81 12.25
C ARG A 131 16.77 60.15 12.91
N TRP A 132 16.21 59.10 12.31
CA TRP A 132 15.38 58.09 12.99
C TRP A 132 14.46 58.61 14.08
N CYS A 133 13.52 59.53 13.83
CA CYS A 133 12.68 60.05 14.91
C CYS A 133 11.47 60.84 14.40
N ARG A 134 10.36 60.86 15.15
CA ARG A 134 10.25 60.46 16.56
C ARG A 134 8.89 59.83 16.80
N SER A 135 8.93 58.60 17.37
CA SER A 135 7.86 57.83 18.05
C SER A 135 6.51 57.74 17.35
#